data_AF-A0A661KJ92-F1
#
_entry.id   AF-A0A661KJ92-F1
#
_cell.length_a   1.000
_cell.length_b   1.000
_cell.length_c   1.000
_cell.angle_alpha   90.00
_cell.angle_beta   90.00
_cell.angle_gamma   90.00
#
_symmetry.space_group_name_H-M   'P 1'
#
loop_
_entity.id
_entity.type
_entity.pdbx_description
1 polymer ?
#
loop_
_entity_poly.entity_id
_entity_poly.type
_entity_poly.pdbx_seq_one_letter_code
_entity_poly.pdbx_strand_id
1 'polypeptide(L)'
;MKIGISATGPSIDDGVDQRFGRCPYYIIVDNETNDVKSIENPNVSQPSGAGISSAQLMANEGVKVILTGNCGPKAYQVFDAAGIEVITGVSGSVREAIEKYKAGKLKSQGMADDYKAGTPFGWGRGMGRGIGRGMGGGRGLGGGRGMGRGMGRCWSTGFGGSQNYSAAPSPAFTNAEPAMQADVSLPQTDREKEIEALKKKLQALEARLEQLKGGAPREMAPGKGTPIVAEVDRGQCQGCGLCQEVCPEGAISVNEYATVNVAMCVGCGECVAACPEGAIFLRKA
;
A
#
# COMPACT_ATOMS: atom_id res chain seq x y z
N MET A 1 5.93 13.66 22.64
CA MET A 1 5.19 14.03 21.40
C MET A 1 5.82 13.32 20.21
N LYS A 2 5.04 12.58 19.41
CA LYS A 2 5.55 11.83 18.26
C LYS A 2 5.60 12.66 16.98
N ILE A 3 6.76 12.68 16.34
CA ILE A 3 7.05 13.33 15.06
C ILE A 3 7.30 12.23 14.03
N GLY A 4 6.55 12.22 12.92
CA GLY A 4 6.76 11.31 11.81
C GLY A 4 7.54 11.98 10.69
N ILE A 5 8.52 11.29 10.12
CA ILE A 5 9.31 11.79 8.99
C ILE A 5 9.21 10.77 7.85
N SER A 6 8.95 11.24 6.62
CA SER A 6 9.05 10.40 5.43
C SER A 6 10.52 10.20 5.05
N ALA A 7 11.00 8.96 5.00
CA ALA A 7 12.40 8.62 4.79
C ALA A 7 12.59 7.69 3.58
N THR A 8 13.74 7.81 2.92
CA THR A 8 14.14 6.91 1.83
C THR A 8 14.65 5.55 2.33
N GLY A 9 15.02 5.46 3.61
CA GLY A 9 15.53 4.26 4.26
C GLY A 9 15.14 4.19 5.74
N PRO A 10 15.52 3.10 6.43
CA PRO A 10 15.13 2.86 7.83
C PRO A 10 15.97 3.64 8.85
N SER A 11 17.08 4.28 8.45
CA SER A 11 18.04 4.91 9.35
C SER A 11 17.81 6.40 9.48
N ILE A 12 18.20 6.99 10.62
CA ILE A 12 18.09 8.45 10.85
C ILE A 12 19.03 9.29 9.98
N ASP A 13 20.06 8.66 9.42
CA ASP A 13 21.01 9.27 8.49
C ASP A 13 20.50 9.28 7.04
N ASP A 14 19.44 8.52 6.75
CA ASP A 14 18.83 8.49 5.41
C ASP A 14 18.16 9.83 5.07
N GLY A 15 17.97 10.05 3.77
CA GLY A 15 17.33 11.25 3.25
C GLY A 15 15.84 11.30 3.55
N VAL A 16 15.32 12.52 3.66
CA VAL A 16 13.87 12.77 3.68
C VAL A 16 13.30 12.53 2.28
N ASP A 17 12.31 11.65 2.19
CA ASP A 17 11.61 11.39 0.94
C ASP A 17 10.72 12.57 0.55
N GLN A 18 10.71 12.89 -0.74
CA GLN A 18 9.91 13.98 -1.30
C GLN A 18 8.43 13.63 -1.45
N ARG A 19 8.05 12.36 -1.35
CA ARG A 19 6.69 11.87 -1.57
C ARG A 19 6.17 11.23 -0.30
N PHE A 20 5.26 11.89 0.41
CA PHE A 20 4.66 11.30 1.60
C PHE A 20 4.02 9.92 1.32
N GLY A 21 2.99 9.85 0.48
CA GLY A 21 2.18 8.62 0.35
C GLY A 21 2.89 7.39 -0.22
N ARG A 22 4.03 7.57 -0.88
CA ARG A 22 4.80 6.49 -1.52
C ARG A 22 6.23 6.40 -1.00
N CYS A 23 6.55 7.05 0.11
CA CYS A 23 7.87 6.87 0.72
C CYS A 23 8.01 5.41 1.18
N PRO A 24 9.21 4.84 1.10
CA PRO A 24 9.45 3.45 1.50
C PRO A 24 9.38 3.27 3.02
N TYR A 25 9.83 4.27 3.80
CA TYR A 25 9.86 4.19 5.26
C TYR A 25 9.32 5.46 5.92
N TYR A 26 8.79 5.29 7.13
CA TYR A 26 8.45 6.34 8.06
C TYR A 26 9.30 6.19 9.32
N ILE A 27 9.97 7.27 9.71
CA ILE A 27 10.73 7.32 10.96
C ILE A 27 9.90 8.13 11.96
N ILE A 28 9.51 7.50 13.06
CA ILE A 28 8.77 8.12 14.14
C ILE A 28 9.74 8.38 15.28
N VAL A 29 9.82 9.63 15.71
CA VAL A 29 10.67 10.06 16.83
C VAL A 29 9.80 10.63 17.93
N ASP A 30 9.97 10.15 19.15
CA ASP A 30 9.35 10.81 20.31
C ASP A 30 10.24 11.95 20.82
N ASN A 31 9.69 13.16 20.89
CA ASN A 31 10.40 14.33 21.40
C ASN A 31 10.73 14.23 22.90
N GLU A 32 10.02 13.37 23.66
CA GLU A 32 10.21 13.25 25.11
C GLU A 32 11.28 12.22 25.47
N THR A 33 11.31 11.06 24.78
CA THR A 33 12.24 9.96 25.09
C THR A 33 13.40 9.85 24.12
N ASN A 34 13.37 10.59 23.01
CA ASN A 34 14.26 10.41 21.85
C ASN A 34 14.27 8.99 21.27
N ASP A 35 13.23 8.19 21.55
CA ASP A 35 13.06 6.89 20.91
C ASP A 35 12.80 7.05 19.41
N VAL A 36 13.49 6.25 18.60
CA VAL A 36 13.38 6.23 17.15
C VAL A 36 12.77 4.90 16.72
N LYS A 37 11.63 4.95 16.04
CA LYS A 37 10.94 3.78 15.48
C LYS A 37 10.85 3.91 13.96
N SER A 38 11.43 2.96 13.23
CA SER A 38 11.31 2.86 11.78
C SER A 38 10.14 1.94 11.39
N ILE A 39 9.27 2.40 10.50
CA ILE A 39 8.12 1.64 9.98
C ILE A 39 8.22 1.60 8.45
N GLU A 40 8.15 0.40 7.89
CA GLU A 40 8.07 0.21 6.43
C GLU A 40 6.65 0.51 5.93
N ASN A 41 6.54 1.18 4.79
CA ASN A 41 5.26 1.52 4.20
C ASN A 41 4.76 0.40 3.27
N PRO A 42 3.73 -0.39 3.64
CA PRO A 42 3.19 -1.43 2.77
C PRO A 42 2.46 -0.87 1.54
N ASN A 43 2.18 0.45 1.52
CA ASN A 43 1.33 1.08 0.51
C ASN A 43 2.11 1.71 -0.65
N VAL A 44 3.44 1.54 -0.72
CA VAL A 44 4.32 2.15 -1.74
C VAL A 44 3.84 1.82 -3.16
N SER A 45 3.48 0.57 -3.40
CA SER A 45 3.10 0.04 -4.72
C SER A 45 1.61 0.17 -5.02
N GLN A 46 0.81 0.83 -4.17
CA GLN A 46 -0.62 0.95 -4.41
C GLN A 46 -0.90 1.83 -5.65
N PRO A 47 -1.71 1.35 -6.61
CA PRO A 47 -2.05 2.11 -7.82
C PRO A 47 -2.73 3.45 -7.51
N SER A 48 -3.59 3.48 -6.48
CA SER A 48 -4.30 4.66 -6.01
C SER A 48 -4.53 4.57 -4.51
N GLY A 49 -4.64 5.72 -3.84
CA GLY A 49 -4.96 5.79 -2.41
C GLY A 49 -3.78 5.62 -1.45
N ALA A 50 -2.55 5.39 -1.95
CA ALA A 50 -1.36 5.20 -1.12
C ALA A 50 -1.21 6.25 0.00
N GLY A 51 -1.41 7.54 -0.33
CA GLY A 51 -1.34 8.62 0.66
C GLY A 51 -2.44 8.59 1.73
N ILE A 52 -3.64 8.11 1.43
CA ILE A 52 -4.73 7.98 2.41
C ILE A 52 -4.40 6.85 3.38
N SER A 53 -4.02 5.69 2.85
CA SER A 53 -3.68 4.52 3.66
C SER A 53 -2.45 4.75 4.54
N SER A 54 -1.42 5.41 4.02
CA SER A 54 -0.25 5.77 4.84
C SER A 54 -0.56 6.86 5.86
N ALA A 55 -1.45 7.82 5.56
CA ALA A 55 -1.88 8.81 6.54
C ALA A 55 -2.66 8.17 7.70
N GLN A 56 -3.53 7.20 7.41
CA GLN A 56 -4.22 6.41 8.44
C GLN A 56 -3.23 5.61 9.30
N LEU A 57 -2.18 5.05 8.70
CA LEU A 57 -1.13 4.35 9.43
C LEU A 57 -0.44 5.28 10.43
N MET A 58 -0.05 6.49 10.02
CA MET A 58 0.56 7.48 10.91
C MET A 58 -0.39 7.97 12.01
N ALA A 59 -1.68 8.11 11.71
CA ALA A 59 -2.69 8.46 12.70
C ALA A 59 -2.85 7.38 13.77
N ASN A 60 -2.86 6.10 13.38
CA ASN A 60 -2.93 4.97 14.31
C ASN A 60 -1.69 4.88 15.22
N GLU A 61 -0.52 5.26 14.71
CA GLU A 61 0.72 5.32 15.51
C GLU A 61 0.74 6.51 16.51
N GLY A 62 -0.23 7.44 16.38
CA GLY A 62 -0.37 8.60 17.26
C GLY A 62 0.65 9.70 16.97
N VAL A 63 1.08 9.83 15.71
CA VAL A 63 1.94 10.93 15.26
C VAL A 63 1.17 12.25 15.33
N LYS A 64 1.76 13.29 15.94
CA LYS A 64 1.14 14.63 16.01
C LYS A 64 1.62 15.58 14.92
N VAL A 65 2.86 15.41 14.46
CA VAL A 65 3.47 16.25 13.43
C VAL A 65 4.17 15.41 12.39
N ILE A 66 3.97 15.73 11.11
CA ILE A 66 4.62 15.04 9.99
C ILE A 66 5.54 16.00 9.24
N LEU A 67 6.80 15.58 9.06
CA LEU A 67 7.81 16.24 8.25
C LEU A 67 7.95 15.49 6.93
N THR A 68 7.68 16.17 5.81
CA THR A 68 7.79 15.55 4.48
C THR A 68 8.18 16.58 3.42
N GLY A 69 8.65 16.12 2.27
CA GLY A 69 8.86 17.00 1.11
C GLY A 69 7.51 17.50 0.58
N ASN A 70 6.69 16.60 0.04
CA ASN A 70 5.37 16.93 -0.48
C ASN A 70 4.28 16.02 0.08
N CYS A 71 3.14 16.63 0.41
CA CYS A 71 1.93 15.94 0.82
C CYS A 71 0.77 16.32 -0.13
N GLY A 72 0.09 15.32 -0.68
CA GLY A 72 -1.04 15.54 -1.59
C GLY A 72 -2.33 15.92 -0.83
N PRO A 73 -3.32 16.54 -1.51
CA PRO A 73 -4.54 17.05 -0.88
C PRO A 73 -5.37 15.97 -0.17
N LYS A 74 -5.40 14.74 -0.71
CA LYS A 74 -6.12 13.61 -0.11
C LYS A 74 -5.51 13.12 1.20
N ALA A 75 -4.19 13.18 1.33
CA ALA A 75 -3.52 12.80 2.58
C ALA A 75 -3.69 13.89 3.64
N TYR A 76 -3.60 15.16 3.23
CA TYR A 76 -3.90 16.31 4.09
C TYR A 76 -5.27 16.24 4.75
N GLN A 77 -6.32 15.81 4.03
CA GLN A 77 -7.65 15.63 4.60
C GLN A 77 -7.69 14.63 5.75
N VAL A 78 -6.88 13.56 5.67
CA VAL A 78 -6.79 12.56 6.74
C VAL A 78 -6.04 13.13 7.94
N PHE A 79 -4.99 13.91 7.70
CA PHE A 79 -4.23 14.57 8.76
C PHE A 79 -5.05 15.62 9.50
N ASP A 80 -5.78 16.46 8.77
CA ASP A 80 -6.67 17.46 9.34
C ASP A 80 -7.74 16.80 10.22
N ALA A 81 -8.39 15.74 9.71
CA ALA A 81 -9.38 14.97 10.48
C ALA A 81 -8.79 14.28 11.73
N ALA A 82 -7.51 13.91 11.69
CA ALA A 82 -6.80 13.31 12.82
C ALA A 82 -6.14 14.35 13.75
N GLY A 83 -6.20 15.64 13.42
CA GLY A 83 -5.53 16.71 14.18
C GLY A 83 -3.99 16.64 14.10
N ILE A 84 -3.47 16.17 12.97
CA ILE A 84 -2.04 16.00 12.72
C ILE A 84 -1.54 17.18 11.89
N GLU A 85 -0.52 17.87 12.38
CA GLU A 85 0.10 18.99 11.69
C GLU A 85 1.10 18.49 10.64
N VAL A 86 1.05 19.06 9.44
CA VAL A 86 1.92 18.65 8.33
C VAL A 86 2.81 19.81 7.91
N ILE A 87 4.12 19.55 7.88
CA ILE A 87 5.15 20.46 7.44
C ILE A 87 5.73 19.91 6.13
N THR A 88 5.48 20.65 5.05
CA THR A 88 5.98 20.38 3.70
C THR A 88 7.25 21.18 3.40
N GLY A 89 7.93 20.83 2.32
CA GLY A 89 9.16 21.48 1.87
C GLY A 89 10.43 21.03 2.62
N VAL A 90 10.34 19.93 3.38
CA VAL A 90 11.48 19.40 4.12
C VAL A 90 12.40 18.63 3.17
N SER A 91 13.69 18.95 3.24
CA SER A 91 14.75 18.31 2.45
C SER A 91 16.04 18.19 3.27
N GLY A 92 16.92 17.29 2.84
CA GLY A 92 18.14 16.91 3.55
C GLY A 92 18.00 15.55 4.24
N SER A 93 18.84 15.31 5.25
CA SER A 93 18.79 14.09 6.08
C SER A 93 17.66 14.15 7.10
N VAL A 94 17.19 12.99 7.56
CA VAL A 94 16.16 12.89 8.61
C VAL A 94 16.68 13.52 9.92
N ARG A 95 17.96 13.32 10.26
CA ARG A 95 18.61 13.99 11.40
C ARG A 95 18.49 15.52 11.30
N GLU A 96 18.85 16.10 10.17
CA GLU A 96 18.74 17.54 9.96
C GLU A 96 17.30 18.04 10.06
N ALA A 97 16.33 17.27 9.54
CA ALA A 97 14.92 17.63 9.61
C ALA A 97 14.42 17.73 11.06
N ILE A 98 14.83 16.78 11.91
CA ILE A 98 14.50 16.77 13.35
C ILE A 98 15.14 17.97 14.05
N GLU A 99 16.40 18.28 13.75
CA GLU A 99 17.10 19.44 14.32
C GLU A 99 16.46 20.76 13.90
N LYS A 100 16.11 20.91 12.61
CA LYS A 100 15.40 22.09 12.09
C LYS A 100 14.02 22.26 12.74
N TYR A 101 13.33 21.15 13.01
CA TYR A 101 12.06 21.16 13.72
C TYR A 101 12.22 21.56 15.19
N LYS A 102 13.16 20.94 15.93
CA LYS A 102 13.47 21.30 17.33
C LYS A 102 13.92 22.76 17.46
N ALA A 103 14.60 23.30 16.45
CA ALA A 103 15.02 24.70 16.38
C ALA A 103 13.88 25.68 16.00
N GLY A 104 12.67 25.20 15.70
CA GLY A 104 11.53 26.04 15.33
C GLY A 104 11.67 26.73 13.97
N LYS A 105 12.60 26.28 13.11
CA LYS A 105 12.86 26.88 11.78
C LYS A 105 11.86 26.43 10.72
N LEU A 106 11.13 25.34 10.97
CA LEU A 106 10.13 24.81 10.07
C LEU A 106 8.75 25.35 10.47
N LYS A 107 8.04 25.94 9.51
CA LYS A 107 6.65 26.40 9.69
C LYS A 107 5.71 25.42 9.02
N SER A 108 4.62 25.06 9.69
CA SER A 108 3.51 24.38 9.04
C SER A 108 2.89 25.30 8.00
N GLN A 109 2.78 24.80 6.79
CA GLN A 109 1.87 25.39 5.82
C GLN A 109 0.49 24.86 6.17
N GLY A 110 -0.26 25.63 6.95
CA GLY A 110 -1.71 25.51 6.94
C GLY A 110 -2.17 25.83 5.53
N MET A 111 -2.52 24.81 4.75
CA MET A 111 -3.17 25.00 3.45
C MET A 111 -4.65 25.34 3.68
N ALA A 112 -4.90 26.47 4.35
CA ALA A 112 -6.18 27.17 4.27
C ALA A 112 -5.98 28.25 3.19
N ASP A 113 -6.59 28.04 2.02
CA ASP A 113 -7.30 29.07 1.23
C ASP A 113 -7.31 28.83 -0.29
N ASP A 114 -6.39 28.04 -0.86
CA ASP A 114 -6.30 27.95 -2.34
C ASP A 114 -7.00 26.74 -3.00
N TYR A 115 -7.58 25.81 -2.22
CA TYR A 115 -8.35 24.67 -2.75
C TYR A 115 -9.87 24.75 -2.53
N LYS A 116 -10.39 25.96 -2.26
CA LYS A 116 -11.81 26.29 -2.54
C LYS A 116 -12.01 26.76 -3.98
N ALA A 117 -11.40 26.10 -4.94
CA ALA A 117 -11.96 26.02 -6.29
C ALA A 117 -12.86 24.78 -6.37
N GLY A 118 -13.84 24.72 -5.47
CA GLY A 118 -15.12 24.15 -5.86
C GLY A 118 -15.59 25.02 -7.01
N THR A 119 -15.63 24.45 -8.21
CA THR A 119 -16.48 25.00 -9.27
C THR A 119 -17.82 25.30 -8.62
N PRO A 120 -18.27 26.57 -8.63
CA PRO A 120 -19.60 26.87 -8.17
C PRO A 120 -20.50 26.18 -9.19
N PHE A 121 -21.08 25.02 -8.83
CA PHE A 121 -22.43 24.70 -9.24
C PHE A 121 -23.36 25.73 -8.58
N GLY A 122 -23.15 26.99 -8.97
CA GLY A 122 -24.11 28.03 -8.84
C GLY A 122 -25.33 27.54 -9.60
N TRP A 123 -26.46 27.63 -8.93
CA TRP A 123 -27.76 27.70 -9.54
C TRP A 123 -27.78 28.92 -10.49
N GLY A 124 -27.14 28.74 -11.64
CA GLY A 124 -27.20 29.64 -12.77
C GLY A 124 -28.51 29.38 -13.47
N ARG A 125 -29.47 30.25 -13.21
CA ARG A 125 -30.69 30.50 -13.98
C ARG A 125 -30.32 30.78 -15.45
N GLY A 126 -29.94 29.75 -16.18
CA GLY A 126 -29.58 29.78 -17.59
C GLY A 126 -30.77 29.29 -18.40
N MET A 127 -31.54 30.23 -18.93
CA MET A 127 -32.64 30.01 -19.86
C MET A 127 -32.09 29.52 -21.21
N GLY A 128 -31.60 28.28 -21.26
CA GLY A 128 -31.08 27.62 -22.45
C GLY A 128 -32.18 26.84 -23.16
N ARG A 129 -32.81 27.49 -24.14
CA ARG A 129 -33.74 26.89 -25.12
C ARG A 129 -33.00 25.80 -25.91
N GLY A 130 -33.07 24.56 -25.44
CA GLY A 130 -32.50 23.39 -26.11
C GLY A 130 -33.59 22.34 -26.34
N ILE A 131 -34.32 22.48 -27.44
CA ILE A 131 -35.24 21.47 -27.97
C ILE A 131 -34.38 20.28 -28.43
N GLY A 132 -34.21 19.28 -27.57
CA GLY A 132 -33.47 18.06 -27.83
C GLY A 132 -34.36 16.84 -27.62
N ARG A 133 -35.11 16.50 -28.67
CA ARG A 133 -36.04 15.38 -28.78
C ARG A 133 -35.26 14.06 -28.76
N GLY A 134 -35.30 13.35 -27.62
CA GLY A 134 -34.70 12.02 -27.47
C GLY A 134 -35.64 11.05 -26.77
N MET A 135 -36.57 10.46 -27.53
CA MET A 135 -37.37 9.31 -27.13
C MET A 135 -36.47 8.10 -26.90
N GLY A 136 -36.36 7.63 -25.66
CA GLY A 136 -35.69 6.39 -25.29
C GLY A 136 -36.48 5.68 -24.21
N GLY A 137 -37.60 5.05 -24.59
CA GLY A 137 -38.40 4.21 -23.72
C GLY A 137 -37.69 2.88 -23.44
N GLY A 138 -37.42 2.61 -22.17
CA GLY A 138 -36.99 1.31 -21.67
C GLY A 138 -37.78 0.93 -20.43
N ARG A 139 -38.94 0.28 -20.64
CA ARG A 139 -39.71 -0.43 -19.61
C ARG A 139 -38.96 -1.72 -19.27
N GLY A 140 -38.38 -1.81 -18.07
CA GLY A 140 -37.85 -3.04 -17.49
C GLY A 140 -38.49 -3.31 -16.13
N LEU A 141 -39.64 -3.98 -16.15
CA LEU A 141 -40.31 -4.55 -14.97
C LEU A 141 -39.51 -5.76 -14.48
N GLY A 142 -38.86 -5.64 -13.32
CA GLY A 142 -38.19 -6.74 -12.63
C GLY A 142 -38.53 -6.73 -11.15
N GLY A 143 -39.74 -7.18 -10.82
CA GLY A 143 -40.18 -7.36 -9.44
C GLY A 143 -39.61 -8.64 -8.84
N GLY A 144 -38.74 -8.50 -7.83
CA GLY A 144 -38.25 -9.60 -6.99
C GLY A 144 -38.56 -9.31 -5.52
N ARG A 145 -39.74 -9.74 -5.07
CA ARG A 145 -40.28 -9.57 -3.71
C ARG A 145 -39.93 -10.83 -2.89
N GLY A 146 -38.84 -10.79 -2.14
CA GLY A 146 -38.42 -11.87 -1.23
C GLY A 146 -38.79 -11.57 0.22
N MET A 147 -40.04 -11.81 0.61
CA MET A 147 -40.48 -11.85 2.01
C MET A 147 -40.41 -13.30 2.52
N GLY A 148 -39.36 -13.64 3.26
CA GLY A 148 -39.23 -14.89 4.01
C GLY A 148 -39.53 -14.66 5.48
N ARG A 149 -40.73 -15.06 5.91
CA ARG A 149 -41.25 -15.05 7.29
C ARG A 149 -41.17 -16.49 7.83
N GLY A 150 -40.70 -16.70 9.05
CA GLY A 150 -40.75 -18.01 9.73
C GLY A 150 -39.77 -18.11 10.91
N MET A 151 -40.08 -17.63 12.13
CA MET A 151 -40.92 -18.21 13.19
C MET A 151 -40.20 -19.26 14.08
N GLY A 152 -40.07 -18.97 15.40
CA GLY A 152 -39.71 -19.95 16.46
C GLY A 152 -38.75 -19.40 17.52
N ARG A 153 -39.15 -18.43 18.35
CA ARG A 153 -39.62 -18.58 19.75
C ARG A 153 -38.82 -19.55 20.64
N CYS A 154 -38.09 -18.92 21.56
CA CYS A 154 -37.90 -19.23 22.98
C CYS A 154 -38.77 -20.37 23.57
N TRP A 155 -38.12 -21.34 24.21
CA TRP A 155 -38.68 -22.05 25.36
C TRP A 155 -37.61 -22.20 26.44
N SER A 156 -37.95 -21.66 27.60
CA SER A 156 -37.28 -21.75 28.88
C SER A 156 -37.73 -23.01 29.61
N THR A 157 -36.80 -23.86 30.04
CA THR A 157 -36.96 -24.79 31.18
C THR A 157 -35.54 -25.15 31.65
N GLY A 158 -35.01 -24.57 32.73
CA GLY A 158 -35.18 -25.02 34.12
C GLY A 158 -33.90 -25.78 34.52
N PHE A 159 -33.04 -25.25 35.38
CA PHE A 159 -32.86 -25.59 36.82
C PHE A 159 -31.40 -25.15 37.11
N GLY A 160 -30.95 -24.57 38.21
CA GLY A 160 -31.47 -24.29 39.55
C GLY A 160 -30.24 -24.04 40.46
N GLY A 161 -30.36 -23.11 41.41
CA GLY A 161 -29.46 -22.95 42.58
C GLY A 161 -28.11 -22.26 42.30
N SER A 162 -27.90 -20.97 42.58
CA SER A 162 -27.78 -20.34 43.90
C SER A 162 -26.95 -21.14 44.91
N GLN A 163 -25.73 -20.69 45.21
CA GLN A 163 -25.43 -20.02 46.48
C GLN A 163 -23.98 -19.53 46.55
N ASN A 164 -23.86 -18.28 46.99
CA ASN A 164 -22.68 -17.56 47.47
C ASN A 164 -21.79 -18.37 48.41
N TYR A 165 -20.46 -18.18 48.38
CA TYR A 165 -19.55 -17.92 49.52
C TYR A 165 -18.27 -17.26 48.93
N SER A 166 -18.02 -15.97 49.11
CA SER A 166 -17.36 -15.31 50.26
C SER A 166 -15.86 -15.61 50.42
N ALA A 167 -15.08 -14.54 50.24
CA ALA A 167 -13.87 -14.11 50.98
C ALA A 167 -12.65 -15.05 51.15
N ALA A 168 -11.48 -14.54 50.70
CA ALA A 168 -10.13 -14.99 51.06
C ALA A 168 -9.83 -14.86 52.57
N PRO A 169 -8.86 -15.60 53.16
CA PRO A 169 -7.46 -15.12 53.19
C PRO A 169 -6.36 -16.22 53.20
N SER A 170 -5.10 -15.77 53.16
CA SER A 170 -3.81 -16.49 53.06
C SER A 170 -3.48 -17.50 54.18
N PRO A 171 -2.48 -18.38 53.96
CA PRO A 171 -1.22 -18.33 54.72
C PRO A 171 0.02 -18.59 53.83
N ALA A 172 1.15 -17.88 53.95
CA ALA A 172 2.22 -17.95 54.97
C ALA A 172 3.10 -19.21 54.92
N PHE A 173 4.30 -19.02 54.34
CA PHE A 173 5.62 -19.64 54.56
C PHE A 173 5.73 -21.02 55.24
N THR A 174 6.37 -21.97 54.55
CA THR A 174 7.55 -22.70 55.08
C THR A 174 8.48 -23.13 53.93
N ASN A 175 9.78 -22.91 54.13
CA ASN A 175 10.85 -23.44 53.28
C ASN A 175 11.12 -24.89 53.69
N ALA A 176 11.10 -25.81 52.73
CA ALA A 176 11.81 -27.09 52.80
C ALA A 176 11.96 -27.64 51.37
N GLU A 177 13.19 -27.66 50.87
CA GLU A 177 13.55 -28.44 49.68
C GLU A 177 13.27 -29.92 49.97
N PRO A 178 12.86 -30.68 48.95
CA PRO A 178 13.76 -31.78 48.61
C PRO A 178 13.98 -31.90 47.11
N ALA A 179 15.24 -32.17 46.79
CA ALA A 179 15.63 -32.86 45.57
C ALA A 179 14.86 -34.17 45.40
N MET A 180 14.87 -34.63 44.15
CA MET A 180 14.69 -36.01 43.70
C MET A 180 13.27 -36.45 43.25
N GLN A 181 13.18 -36.53 41.92
CA GLN A 181 12.52 -37.57 41.14
C GLN A 181 11.02 -37.77 41.36
N ALA A 182 10.24 -37.15 40.47
CA ALA A 182 8.96 -37.68 40.03
C ALA A 182 9.01 -37.79 38.50
N ASP A 183 8.76 -38.98 37.99
CA ASP A 183 8.41 -39.16 36.59
C ASP A 183 7.15 -38.35 36.32
N VAL A 184 7.22 -37.43 35.37
CA VAL A 184 6.01 -36.83 34.80
C VAL A 184 6.11 -37.12 33.31
N SER A 185 5.58 -38.28 32.95
CA SER A 185 5.22 -38.60 31.58
C SER A 185 4.14 -37.60 31.14
N LEU A 186 4.59 -36.46 30.63
CA LEU A 186 3.76 -35.47 29.96
C LEU A 186 3.03 -36.16 28.80
N PRO A 187 1.69 -36.02 28.67
CA PRO A 187 0.98 -36.53 27.51
C PRO A 187 1.38 -35.69 26.29
N GLN A 188 2.36 -36.18 25.54
CA GLN A 188 2.93 -35.54 24.33
C GLN A 188 1.97 -35.61 23.13
N THR A 189 0.84 -36.30 23.25
CA THR A 189 0.02 -36.76 22.13
C THR A 189 -0.87 -35.69 21.49
N ASP A 190 -1.08 -34.53 22.10
CA ASP A 190 -1.89 -33.46 21.52
C ASP A 190 -1.05 -32.42 20.75
N ARG A 191 0.13 -32.07 21.27
CA ARG A 191 1.05 -31.14 20.59
C ARG A 191 1.66 -31.75 19.33
N GLU A 192 1.93 -33.05 19.34
CA GLU A 192 2.43 -33.77 18.16
C GLU A 192 1.41 -33.76 17.01
N LYS A 193 0.11 -33.94 17.34
CA LYS A 193 -0.98 -33.85 16.36
C LYS A 193 -1.17 -32.43 15.82
N GLU A 194 -1.01 -31.41 16.65
CA GLU A 194 -1.05 -30.01 16.20
C GLU A 194 0.10 -29.67 15.25
N ILE A 195 1.31 -30.14 15.56
CA ILE A 195 2.50 -29.97 14.70
C ILE A 195 2.29 -30.68 13.35
N GLU A 196 1.73 -31.88 13.36
CA GLU A 196 1.42 -32.63 12.14
C GLU A 196 0.35 -31.92 11.30
N ALA A 197 -0.70 -31.38 11.93
CA ALA A 197 -1.73 -30.61 11.27
C ALA A 197 -1.18 -29.30 10.66
N LEU A 198 -0.27 -28.62 11.35
CA LEU A 198 0.40 -27.41 10.85
C LEU A 198 1.34 -27.71 9.68
N LYS A 199 2.10 -28.81 9.73
CA LYS A 199 2.94 -29.27 8.62
C LYS A 199 2.11 -29.57 7.36
N LYS A 200 0.95 -30.21 7.53
CA LYS A 200 0.02 -30.47 6.42
C LYS A 200 -0.54 -29.18 5.81
N LYS A 201 -0.82 -28.16 6.63
CA LYS A 201 -1.24 -26.83 6.15
C LYS A 201 -0.12 -26.12 5.39
N LEU A 202 1.13 -26.20 5.85
CA LEU A 202 2.28 -25.64 5.15
C LEU A 202 2.45 -26.28 3.77
N GLN A 203 2.42 -27.60 3.68
CA GLN A 203 2.50 -28.32 2.40
C GLN A 203 1.36 -27.93 1.43
N ALA A 204 0.15 -27.74 1.94
CA ALA A 204 -0.98 -27.29 1.13
C ALA A 204 -0.81 -25.85 0.61
N LEU A 205 -0.20 -24.96 1.41
CA LEU A 205 0.10 -23.59 1.00
C LEU A 205 1.24 -23.54 -0.01
N GLU A 206 2.28 -24.37 0.16
CA GLU A 206 3.37 -24.52 -0.80
C GLU A 206 2.84 -24.99 -2.16
N ALA A 207 1.97 -26.01 -2.18
CA ALA A 207 1.30 -26.45 -3.42
C ALA A 207 0.45 -25.34 -4.06
N ARG A 208 -0.17 -24.47 -3.25
CA ARG A 208 -0.94 -23.31 -3.73
C ARG A 208 -0.04 -22.20 -4.30
N LEU A 209 1.13 -22.01 -3.72
CA LEU A 209 2.16 -21.11 -4.26
C LEU A 209 2.74 -21.66 -5.56
N GLU A 210 2.93 -22.98 -5.68
CA GLU A 210 3.34 -23.65 -6.92
C GLU A 210 2.31 -23.40 -8.03
N GLN A 211 1.01 -23.48 -7.73
CA GLN A 211 -0.07 -23.16 -8.69
C GLN A 211 -0.07 -21.69 -9.13
N LEU A 212 0.34 -20.77 -8.25
CA LEU A 212 0.48 -19.34 -8.59
C LEU A 212 1.78 -19.04 -9.35
N LYS A 213 2.84 -19.79 -9.08
CA LYS A 213 4.14 -19.69 -9.76
C LYS A 213 4.19 -20.47 -11.08
N GLY A 214 3.32 -21.46 -11.25
CA GLY A 214 3.13 -22.27 -12.46
C GLY A 214 2.45 -21.54 -13.63
N GLY A 215 2.47 -20.20 -13.63
CA GLY A 215 2.38 -19.46 -14.88
C GLY A 215 3.63 -19.79 -15.69
N ALA A 216 3.46 -20.66 -16.69
CA ALA A 216 4.46 -21.03 -17.69
C ALA A 216 5.26 -19.80 -18.19
N PRO A 217 6.50 -19.98 -18.72
CA PRO A 217 7.12 -18.94 -19.53
C PRO A 217 6.06 -18.46 -20.52
N ARG A 218 5.76 -17.15 -20.53
CA ARG A 218 4.71 -16.61 -21.39
C ARG A 218 5.09 -16.97 -22.83
N GLU A 219 4.55 -18.05 -23.37
CA GLU A 219 4.34 -18.19 -24.80
C GLU A 219 3.37 -17.07 -25.17
N MET A 220 3.96 -15.93 -25.50
CA MET A 220 3.25 -14.73 -25.91
C MET A 220 2.55 -15.04 -27.23
N ALA A 221 1.24 -15.21 -27.16
CA ALA A 221 0.40 -15.21 -28.35
C ALA A 221 0.62 -13.87 -29.10
N PRO A 222 0.94 -13.89 -30.41
CA PRO A 222 1.19 -12.66 -31.15
C PRO A 222 -0.09 -11.85 -31.34
N GLY A 223 0.04 -10.53 -31.17
CA GLY A 223 -0.71 -9.56 -31.95
C GLY A 223 -2.11 -9.18 -31.47
N LYS A 224 -2.17 -8.21 -30.55
CA LYS A 224 -3.03 -7.03 -30.71
C LYS A 224 -2.21 -5.80 -30.35
N GLY A 225 -1.26 -5.49 -31.21
CA GLY A 225 -0.37 -4.34 -31.07
C GLY A 225 -1.19 -3.06 -30.93
N THR A 226 -0.75 -2.21 -30.01
CA THR A 226 -1.06 -0.78 -30.05
C THR A 226 -0.68 -0.25 -31.44
N PRO A 227 -1.32 0.82 -31.94
CA PRO A 227 -0.98 1.37 -33.25
C PRO A 227 0.43 2.01 -33.26
N ILE A 228 1.27 1.81 -32.24
CA ILE A 228 2.54 2.50 -32.05
C ILE A 228 3.64 1.46 -31.87
N VAL A 229 4.69 1.54 -32.68
CA VAL A 229 5.81 0.59 -32.69
C VAL A 229 7.13 1.35 -32.69
N ALA A 230 8.17 0.75 -32.10
CA ALA A 230 9.52 1.32 -32.12
C ALA A 230 10.22 1.04 -33.46
N GLU A 231 10.93 2.03 -33.97
CA GLU A 231 11.79 1.95 -35.15
C GLU A 231 13.18 2.50 -34.82
N VAL A 232 14.20 1.93 -35.46
CA VAL A 232 15.61 2.25 -35.21
C VAL A 232 16.22 2.89 -36.46
N ASP A 233 16.80 4.07 -36.28
CA ASP A 233 17.67 4.71 -37.26
C ASP A 233 19.08 4.07 -37.22
N ARG A 234 19.41 3.31 -38.26
CA ARG A 234 20.73 2.66 -38.37
C ARG A 234 21.88 3.63 -38.54
N GLY A 235 21.63 4.87 -38.98
CA GLY A 235 22.67 5.89 -39.11
C GLY A 235 23.13 6.45 -37.76
N GLN A 236 22.27 6.38 -36.75
CA GLN A 236 22.54 6.89 -35.40
C GLN A 236 22.76 5.78 -34.37
N CYS A 237 22.32 4.56 -34.65
CA CYS A 237 22.47 3.43 -33.75
C CYS A 237 23.92 2.91 -33.73
N GLN A 238 24.53 2.87 -32.55
CA GLN A 238 25.88 2.34 -32.34
C GLN A 238 25.89 0.88 -31.84
N GLY A 239 24.74 0.20 -31.81
CA GLY A 239 24.67 -1.20 -31.37
C GLY A 239 24.98 -1.45 -29.89
N CYS A 240 24.86 -0.45 -29.01
CA CYS A 240 25.31 -0.53 -27.61
C CYS A 240 24.53 -1.53 -26.72
N GLY A 241 23.40 -2.08 -27.18
CA GLY A 241 22.65 -3.11 -26.44
C GLY A 241 21.63 -2.59 -25.40
N LEU A 242 21.73 -1.34 -24.96
CA LEU A 242 20.87 -0.79 -23.88
C LEU A 242 19.36 -0.98 -24.13
N CYS A 243 18.92 -0.78 -25.37
CA CYS A 243 17.52 -0.94 -25.76
C CYS A 243 17.01 -2.39 -25.62
N GLN A 244 17.88 -3.39 -25.76
CA GLN A 244 17.53 -4.80 -25.57
C GLN A 244 17.38 -5.14 -24.08
N GLU A 245 18.22 -4.59 -23.22
CA GLU A 245 18.16 -4.83 -21.76
C GLU A 245 16.91 -4.23 -21.12
N VAL A 246 16.50 -3.04 -21.57
CA VAL A 246 15.32 -2.36 -21.01
C VAL A 246 14.00 -2.84 -21.60
N CYS A 247 13.99 -3.75 -22.58
CA CYS A 247 12.77 -4.16 -23.26
C CYS A 247 12.02 -5.25 -22.46
N PRO A 248 10.88 -4.94 -21.82
CA PRO A 248 10.15 -5.90 -20.99
C PRO A 248 9.52 -7.04 -21.80
N GLU A 249 9.24 -6.79 -23.09
CA GLU A 249 8.66 -7.76 -24.01
C GLU A 249 9.72 -8.59 -24.75
N GLY A 250 11.02 -8.29 -24.56
CA GLY A 250 12.10 -8.93 -25.32
C GLY A 250 11.99 -8.69 -26.85
N ALA A 251 11.32 -7.61 -27.25
CA ALA A 251 11.03 -7.30 -28.66
C ALA A 251 12.23 -6.78 -29.46
N ILE A 252 13.37 -6.51 -28.81
CA ILE A 252 14.55 -5.89 -29.44
C ILE A 252 15.71 -6.87 -29.42
N SER A 253 16.39 -7.02 -30.55
CA SER A 253 17.62 -7.79 -30.69
C SER A 253 18.72 -6.93 -31.29
N VAL A 254 19.89 -6.92 -30.65
CA VAL A 254 21.05 -6.10 -31.03
C VAL A 254 22.19 -7.00 -31.48
N ASN A 255 22.58 -6.84 -32.75
CA ASN A 255 23.82 -7.38 -33.30
C ASN A 255 24.73 -6.18 -33.63
N GLU A 256 24.95 -5.87 -34.91
CA GLU A 256 25.61 -4.62 -35.33
C GLU A 256 24.72 -3.38 -35.08
N TYR A 257 23.41 -3.53 -35.27
CA TYR A 257 22.40 -2.51 -35.01
C TYR A 257 21.20 -3.13 -34.29
N ALA A 258 20.43 -2.31 -33.57
CA ALA A 258 19.20 -2.76 -32.95
C ALA A 258 18.12 -3.04 -34.01
N THR A 259 17.45 -4.18 -33.87
CA THR A 259 16.29 -4.59 -34.70
C THR A 259 15.10 -4.86 -33.79
N VAL A 260 13.92 -4.35 -34.19
CA VAL A 260 12.69 -4.45 -33.41
C VAL A 260 11.76 -5.46 -34.06
N ASN A 261 11.31 -6.45 -33.30
CA ASN A 261 10.24 -7.34 -33.69
C ASN A 261 8.88 -6.66 -33.45
N VAL A 262 8.29 -6.16 -34.54
CA VAL A 262 7.03 -5.42 -34.53
C VAL A 262 5.87 -6.23 -33.94
N ALA A 263 5.87 -7.56 -34.08
CA ALA A 263 4.81 -8.41 -33.54
C ALA A 263 4.83 -8.49 -32.00
N MET A 264 6.00 -8.29 -31.39
CA MET A 264 6.21 -8.32 -29.93
C MET A 264 6.30 -6.91 -29.33
N CYS A 265 6.47 -5.89 -30.15
CA CYS A 265 6.57 -4.51 -29.69
C CYS A 265 5.19 -3.98 -29.28
N VAL A 266 5.04 -3.60 -28.00
CA VAL A 266 3.82 -2.97 -27.47
C VAL A 266 3.87 -1.44 -27.50
N GLY A 267 4.97 -0.86 -27.99
CA GLY A 267 5.15 0.59 -28.09
C GLY A 267 5.29 1.32 -26.75
N CYS A 268 5.81 0.66 -25.70
CA CYS A 268 5.97 1.26 -24.36
C CYS A 268 6.92 2.47 -24.32
N GLY A 269 7.91 2.52 -25.23
CA GLY A 269 8.84 3.65 -25.35
C GLY A 269 10.06 3.63 -24.43
N GLU A 270 10.26 2.59 -23.62
CA GLU A 270 11.44 2.50 -22.73
C GLU A 270 12.77 2.50 -23.50
N CYS A 271 12.80 1.85 -24.66
CA CYS A 271 13.98 1.86 -25.54
C CYS A 271 14.33 3.25 -26.08
N VAL A 272 13.34 4.13 -26.27
CA VAL A 272 13.57 5.52 -26.70
C VAL A 272 14.24 6.31 -25.57
N ALA A 273 13.74 6.15 -24.34
CA ALA A 273 14.32 6.81 -23.17
C ALA A 273 15.73 6.31 -22.83
N ALA A 274 16.01 5.03 -23.09
CA ALA A 274 17.30 4.41 -22.83
C ALA A 274 18.36 4.68 -23.91
N CYS A 275 17.99 5.15 -25.10
CA CYS A 275 18.93 5.35 -26.19
C CYS A 275 19.71 6.67 -26.02
N PRO A 276 21.03 6.63 -25.72
CA PRO A 276 21.81 7.86 -25.52
C PRO A 276 22.00 8.65 -26.82
N GLU A 277 22.02 7.96 -27.96
CA GLU A 277 22.18 8.56 -29.29
C GLU A 277 20.84 9.06 -29.89
N GLY A 278 19.71 8.78 -29.24
CA GLY A 278 18.39 9.11 -29.81
C GLY A 278 18.03 8.33 -31.09
N ALA A 279 18.71 7.21 -31.35
CA ALA A 279 18.55 6.42 -32.56
C ALA A 279 17.21 5.65 -32.66
N ILE A 280 16.39 5.64 -31.61
CA ILE A 280 15.13 4.89 -31.58
C ILE A 280 13.97 5.87 -31.40
N PHE A 281 12.91 5.71 -32.20
CA PHE A 281 11.71 6.53 -32.11
C PHE A 281 10.44 5.68 -32.23
N LEU A 282 9.34 6.20 -31.73
CA LEU A 282 8.03 5.57 -31.85
C LEU A 282 7.32 6.12 -33.08
N ARG A 283 6.85 5.22 -33.94
CA ARG A 283 6.00 5.56 -35.09
C ARG A 283 4.66 4.86 -34.99
N LYS A 284 3.67 5.40 -35.70
CA LYS A 284 2.42 4.68 -35.90
C LYS A 284 2.65 3.54 -36.91
N ALA A 285 2.28 2.32 -36.54
CA ALA A 285 2.38 1.13 -37.40
C ALA A 285 1.37 1.16 -38.54
#